data_AF-A0A1G2Q4Q3-F1
#
_entry.id   AF-A0A1G2Q4Q3-F1
#
_cell.length_a   1.000
_cell.length_b   1.000
_cell.length_c   1.000
_cell.angle_alpha   90.00
_cell.angle_beta   90.00
_cell.angle_gamma   90.00
#
_symmetry.space_group_name_H-M   'P 1'
#
loop_
_entity.id
_entity.type
_entity.pdbx_description
1 polymer ?
#
loop_
_entity_poly.entity_id
_entity_poly.type
_entity_poly.pdbx_seq_one_letter_code
_entity_poly.pdbx_strand_id
1 'polypeptide(L)'
;MKKNKYKMLTKSYGKELVLDLYNCNSKKFNRKEIARYFRELCDLIEMQRDDMHFWDDVGVPKKDRVTLPHLVGTSAIQFIMTSNVTIHTLDILKRVYLNIFSCKDFDAKIAAEFSRKFFGGKIVTSKVVIRK
;
A
#
# COMPACT_ATOMS: atom_id res chain seq x y z
N MET A 1 17.89 29.03 6.29
CA MET A 1 16.48 28.97 6.73
C MET A 1 15.84 27.66 6.27
N LYS A 2 15.83 26.62 7.11
CA LYS A 2 15.16 25.34 6.79
C LYS A 2 13.65 25.53 6.98
N LYS A 3 12.90 25.65 5.89
CA LYS A 3 11.43 25.72 5.93
C LYS A 3 10.90 24.46 6.62
N ASN A 4 10.00 24.68 7.57
CA ASN A 4 9.42 23.67 8.45
C ASN A 4 8.78 22.55 7.60
N LYS A 5 9.43 21.37 7.51
CA LYS A 5 9.06 20.26 6.59
C LYS A 5 7.83 19.47 7.05
N TYR A 6 7.21 19.90 8.15
CA TYR A 6 6.04 19.28 8.78
C TYR A 6 4.98 20.35 9.04
N LYS A 7 4.32 20.82 7.97
CA LYS A 7 3.14 21.67 8.11
C LYS A 7 1.96 20.75 8.38
N MET A 8 1.46 20.72 9.62
CA MET A 8 0.23 20.01 9.95
C MET A 8 -0.92 20.51 9.05
N LEU A 9 -1.72 19.59 8.50
CA LEU A 9 -3.07 19.90 8.05
C LEU A 9 -3.80 20.42 9.28
N THR A 10 -4.12 21.71 9.29
CA THR A 10 -4.24 22.53 10.50
C THR A 10 -5.37 22.16 11.49
N LYS A 11 -6.05 21.01 11.33
CA LYS A 11 -7.03 20.43 12.27
C LYS A 11 -7.15 18.88 12.21
N SER A 12 -6.15 18.15 11.72
CA SER A 12 -6.24 16.67 11.57
C SER A 12 -4.92 15.96 11.83
N TYR A 13 -4.94 14.80 12.50
CA TYR A 13 -3.77 13.93 12.71
C TYR A 13 -3.12 13.51 11.38
N GLY A 14 -3.91 13.21 10.36
CA GLY A 14 -3.36 12.75 9.08
C GLY A 14 -4.41 12.54 7.98
N LYS A 15 -3.97 11.86 6.92
CA LYS A 15 -4.78 11.52 5.75
C LYS A 15 -4.57 10.07 5.36
N GLU A 16 -5.66 9.41 4.98
CA GLU A 16 -5.65 8.05 4.47
C GLU A 16 -6.21 8.03 3.05
N LEU A 17 -5.50 7.34 2.14
CA LEU A 17 -6.01 6.96 0.83
C LEU A 17 -6.37 5.47 0.87
N VAL A 18 -7.64 5.16 0.63
CA VAL A 18 -8.14 3.80 0.41
C VAL A 18 -8.29 3.59 -1.10
N LEU A 19 -7.56 2.61 -1.64
CA LEU A 19 -7.39 2.42 -3.07
C LEU A 19 -7.61 0.96 -3.46
N ASP A 20 -8.50 0.73 -4.42
CA ASP A 20 -8.74 -0.59 -5.01
C ASP A 20 -8.29 -0.59 -6.47
N LEU A 21 -7.42 -1.54 -6.82
CA LEU A 21 -6.91 -1.72 -8.17
C LEU A 21 -7.29 -3.09 -8.70
N TYR A 22 -7.98 -3.15 -9.83
CA TYR A 22 -8.38 -4.40 -10.50
C TYR A 22 -7.59 -4.60 -11.80
N ASN A 23 -7.62 -5.83 -12.33
CA ASN A 23 -6.93 -6.22 -13.57
C ASN A 23 -5.42 -5.95 -13.51
N CYS A 24 -4.81 -6.16 -12.35
CA CYS A 24 -3.39 -5.94 -12.13
C CYS A 24 -2.53 -7.08 -12.71
N ASN A 25 -1.23 -6.82 -12.83
CA ASN A 25 -0.22 -7.82 -13.16
C ASN A 25 0.14 -8.62 -11.89
N SER A 26 -0.48 -9.79 -11.71
CA SER A 26 -0.25 -10.67 -10.55
C SER A 26 1.19 -11.19 -10.43
N LYS A 27 2.03 -11.09 -11.48
CA LYS A 27 3.47 -11.39 -11.36
C LYS A 27 4.18 -10.48 -10.36
N LYS A 28 3.57 -9.33 -10.00
CA LYS A 28 4.10 -8.39 -9.01
C LYS A 28 3.63 -8.63 -7.58
N PHE A 29 2.83 -9.67 -7.32
CA PHE A 29 2.23 -9.92 -6.01
C PHE A 29 3.13 -10.77 -5.09
N ASN A 30 4.45 -10.65 -5.26
CA ASN A 30 5.43 -11.38 -4.46
C ASN A 30 6.15 -10.43 -3.50
N ARG A 31 6.70 -10.98 -2.41
CA ARG A 31 7.37 -10.21 -1.36
C ARG A 31 8.43 -9.22 -1.88
N LYS A 32 9.21 -9.60 -2.91
CA LYS A 32 10.27 -8.73 -3.48
C LYS A 32 9.66 -7.49 -4.14
N GLU A 33 8.63 -7.67 -4.95
CA GLU A 33 7.96 -6.60 -5.67
C GLU A 33 7.15 -5.70 -4.73
N ILE A 34 6.49 -6.28 -3.73
CA ILE A 34 5.77 -5.52 -2.70
C ILE A 34 6.74 -4.68 -1.83
N ALA A 35 7.88 -5.25 -1.43
CA ALA A 35 8.92 -4.49 -0.72
C ALA A 35 9.49 -3.34 -1.56
N ARG A 36 9.62 -3.54 -2.89
CA ARG A 36 10.01 -2.46 -3.81
C ARG A 36 8.94 -1.38 -3.89
N TYR A 37 7.67 -1.78 -4.01
CA TYR A 37 6.55 -0.85 -4.03
C TYR A 37 6.52 0.03 -2.78
N PHE A 38 6.64 -0.55 -1.59
CA PHE A 38 6.66 0.22 -0.34
C PHE A 38 7.80 1.23 -0.29
N ARG A 39 9.00 0.85 -0.71
CA ARG A 39 10.15 1.76 -0.82
C ARG A 39 9.85 2.95 -1.72
N GLU A 40 9.47 2.68 -2.96
CA GLU A 40 9.21 3.72 -3.96
C GLU A 40 8.02 4.62 -3.57
N LEU A 41 6.97 4.05 -2.99
CA LEU A 41 5.84 4.82 -2.47
C LEU A 41 6.27 5.73 -1.33
N CYS A 42 7.04 5.23 -0.36
CA CYS A 42 7.49 6.03 0.78
C CYS A 42 8.42 7.16 0.34
N ASP A 43 9.29 6.91 -0.64
CA ASP A 43 10.13 7.94 -1.25
C ASP A 43 9.25 9.00 -1.96
N LEU A 44 8.21 8.57 -2.68
CA LEU A 44 7.25 9.45 -3.36
C LEU A 44 6.43 10.34 -2.41
N ILE A 45 5.96 9.80 -1.28
CA ILE A 45 5.19 10.55 -0.28
C ILE A 45 6.10 11.21 0.79
N GLU A 46 7.41 11.11 0.60
CA GLU A 46 8.45 11.61 1.51
C GLU A 46 8.22 11.22 2.98
N MET A 47 7.93 9.95 3.24
CA MET A 47 7.77 9.37 4.57
C MET A 47 8.96 8.47 4.95
N GLN A 48 9.36 8.52 6.21
CA GLN A 48 10.39 7.65 6.75
C GLN A 48 9.80 6.25 7.00
N ARG A 49 10.44 5.23 6.43
CA ARG A 49 10.09 3.81 6.63
C ARG A 49 10.60 3.29 7.97
N ASP A 50 9.90 2.31 8.50
CA ASP A 50 10.21 1.53 9.69
C ASP A 50 10.03 0.03 9.36
N ASP A 51 9.66 -0.79 10.35
CA ASP A 51 9.42 -2.22 10.19
C ASP A 51 8.41 -2.57 9.08
N MET A 52 8.64 -3.73 8.46
CA MET A 52 7.78 -4.29 7.41
C MET A 52 7.51 -5.75 7.69
N HIS A 53 6.25 -6.17 7.61
CA HIS A 53 5.84 -7.54 7.83
C HIS A 53 5.00 -8.07 6.68
N PHE A 54 5.16 -9.36 6.40
CA PHE A 54 4.42 -10.10 5.39
C PHE A 54 3.59 -11.20 6.05
N TRP A 55 2.42 -11.44 5.49
CA TRP A 55 1.58 -12.59 5.78
C TRP A 55 1.12 -13.20 4.45
N ASP A 56 1.66 -14.38 4.15
CA ASP A 56 1.41 -15.16 2.93
C ASP A 56 1.82 -16.63 3.16
N ASP A 57 1.64 -17.48 2.14
CA ASP A 57 1.94 -18.91 2.18
C ASP A 57 3.41 -19.27 1.85
N VAL A 58 4.33 -18.29 1.87
CA VAL A 58 5.76 -18.57 1.64
C VAL A 58 6.29 -19.43 2.81
N GLY A 59 6.78 -20.61 2.48
CA GLY A 59 7.25 -21.60 3.47
C GLY A 59 6.17 -22.56 3.97
N VAL A 60 4.90 -22.35 3.60
CA VAL A 60 3.79 -23.25 3.95
C VAL A 60 3.77 -24.46 3.01
N PRO A 61 3.67 -25.71 3.52
CA PRO A 61 3.52 -26.91 2.69
C PRO A 61 2.30 -26.82 1.78
N LYS A 62 2.40 -27.30 0.53
CA LYS A 62 1.33 -27.16 -0.49
C LYS A 62 -0.05 -27.63 -0.02
N LYS A 63 -0.10 -28.69 0.78
CA LYS A 63 -1.35 -29.27 1.31
C LYS A 63 -2.07 -28.37 2.33
N ASP A 64 -1.34 -27.46 2.96
CA ASP A 64 -1.83 -26.58 4.03
C ASP A 64 -2.04 -25.14 3.52
N ARG A 65 -1.81 -24.90 2.22
CA ARG A 65 -1.99 -23.58 1.59
C ARG A 65 -3.45 -23.27 1.39
N VAL A 66 -3.73 -21.97 1.41
CA VAL A 66 -5.05 -21.46 1.08
C VAL A 66 -5.29 -21.65 -0.42
N THR A 67 -6.48 -22.12 -0.79
CA THR A 67 -6.84 -22.42 -2.19
C THR A 67 -8.01 -21.60 -2.71
N LEU A 68 -8.78 -20.96 -1.83
CA LEU A 68 -9.93 -20.16 -2.20
C LEU A 68 -9.48 -18.88 -2.95
N PRO A 69 -10.01 -18.58 -4.15
CA PRO A 69 -9.53 -17.47 -4.99
C PRO A 69 -9.52 -16.09 -4.34
N HIS A 70 -10.40 -15.85 -3.37
CA HIS A 70 -10.51 -14.59 -2.64
C HIS A 70 -9.60 -14.52 -1.39
N LEU A 71 -8.87 -15.59 -1.07
CA LEU A 71 -7.95 -15.67 0.07
C LEU A 71 -6.51 -15.96 -0.37
N VAL A 72 -6.29 -16.44 -1.60
CA VAL A 72 -4.94 -16.69 -2.15
C VAL A 72 -4.26 -15.36 -2.51
N GLY A 73 -3.19 -15.03 -1.79
CA GLY A 73 -2.30 -13.92 -2.13
C GLY A 73 -1.42 -13.49 -0.97
N THR A 74 -1.02 -12.22 -0.96
CA THR A 74 -0.10 -11.67 0.04
C THR A 74 -0.73 -10.47 0.74
N SER A 75 -0.69 -10.48 2.07
CA SER A 75 -0.92 -9.29 2.87
C SER A 75 0.42 -8.77 3.39
N ALA A 76 0.60 -7.46 3.40
CA ALA A 76 1.78 -6.87 3.99
C ALA A 76 1.49 -5.50 4.59
N ILE A 77 2.30 -5.12 5.58
CA ILE A 77 2.30 -3.80 6.19
C ILE A 77 3.71 -3.24 6.15
N GLN A 78 3.82 -1.98 5.76
CA GLN A 78 5.00 -1.15 5.94
C GLN A 78 4.66 -0.09 6.98
N PHE A 79 5.26 -0.18 8.16
CA PHE A 79 5.22 0.91 9.10
C PHE A 79 6.04 2.08 8.56
N ILE A 80 5.51 3.28 8.73
CA ILE A 80 6.21 4.53 8.46
C ILE A 80 6.11 5.37 9.74
N MET A 81 6.97 6.37 9.90
CA MET A 81 7.03 7.16 11.15
C MET A 81 5.62 7.59 11.62
N THR A 82 5.13 6.95 12.69
CA THR A 82 3.80 7.17 13.33
C THR A 82 2.54 6.84 12.50
N SER A 83 2.65 6.07 11.41
CA SER A 83 1.52 5.57 10.62
C SER A 83 1.88 4.31 9.81
N ASN A 84 1.14 3.96 8.75
CA ASN A 84 1.41 2.75 7.97
C ASN A 84 0.88 2.80 6.53
N VAL A 85 1.44 1.91 5.71
CA VAL A 85 0.86 1.49 4.43
C VAL A 85 0.54 0.01 4.51
N THR A 86 -0.70 -0.39 4.26
CA THR A 86 -1.09 -1.80 4.14
C THR A 86 -1.45 -2.14 2.70
N ILE A 87 -1.15 -3.37 2.31
CA ILE A 87 -1.50 -3.93 1.01
C ILE A 87 -2.06 -5.33 1.18
N HIS A 88 -3.12 -5.65 0.43
CA HIS A 88 -3.60 -7.00 0.22
C HIS A 88 -3.65 -7.28 -1.29
N THR A 89 -2.98 -8.34 -1.72
CA THR A 89 -3.03 -8.80 -3.11
C THR A 89 -3.84 -10.08 -3.18
N LEU A 90 -4.63 -10.24 -4.24
CA LEU A 90 -5.36 -11.48 -4.54
C LEU A 90 -4.87 -12.01 -5.89
N ASP A 91 -4.06 -13.07 -5.86
CA ASP A 91 -3.28 -13.54 -7.01
C ASP A 91 -4.16 -14.02 -8.16
N ILE A 92 -5.22 -14.76 -7.82
CA ILE A 92 -6.16 -15.31 -8.80
C ILE A 92 -7.08 -14.22 -9.35
N LEU A 93 -7.58 -13.34 -8.47
CA LEU A 93 -8.48 -12.26 -8.87
C LEU A 93 -7.78 -11.08 -9.54
N LYS A 94 -6.44 -11.02 -9.47
CA LYS A 94 -5.60 -9.93 -9.99
C LYS A 94 -6.00 -8.57 -9.41
N ARG A 95 -6.22 -8.53 -8.10
CA ARG A 95 -6.64 -7.34 -7.35
C ARG A 95 -5.60 -6.93 -6.32
N VAL A 96 -5.54 -5.62 -6.08
CA VAL A 96 -4.73 -5.01 -5.03
C VAL A 96 -5.63 -4.06 -4.25
N TYR A 97 -5.59 -4.17 -2.93
CA TYR A 97 -6.26 -3.29 -1.99
C TYR A 97 -5.20 -2.60 -1.15
N LEU A 98 -5.24 -1.28 -1.08
CA LEU A 98 -4.22 -0.44 -0.45
C LEU A 98 -4.87 0.53 0.53
N ASN A 99 -4.28 0.63 1.73
CA ASN A 99 -4.50 1.76 2.62
C ASN A 99 -3.16 2.48 2.80
N ILE A 100 -3.12 3.75 2.42
CA ILE A 100 -1.94 4.61 2.55
C ILE A 100 -2.28 5.66 3.61
N PHE A 101 -1.91 5.41 4.86
CA PHE A 101 -2.18 6.29 5.98
C PHE A 101 -0.91 7.02 6.42
N SER A 102 -0.95 8.35 6.35
CA SER A 102 0.19 9.23 6.68
C SER A 102 -0.24 10.40 7.55
N CYS A 103 0.55 10.71 8.59
CA CYS A 103 0.41 11.95 9.36
C CYS A 103 0.94 13.17 8.58
N LYS A 104 1.85 12.95 7.61
CA LYS A 104 2.32 13.95 6.66
C LYS A 104 1.38 14.02 5.46
N ASP A 105 1.12 15.24 4.98
CA ASP A 105 0.32 15.44 3.77
C ASP A 105 1.04 14.93 2.52
N PHE A 106 0.29 14.35 1.58
CA PHE A 106 0.79 13.80 0.31
C PHE A 106 -0.25 13.92 -0.79
N ASP A 107 0.13 14.00 -2.06
CA ASP A 107 -0.86 14.03 -3.15
C ASP A 107 -1.45 12.62 -3.37
N ALA A 108 -2.73 12.46 -3.00
CA ALA A 108 -3.43 11.19 -3.12
C ALA A 108 -3.64 10.75 -4.59
N LYS A 109 -3.79 11.68 -5.53
CA LYS A 109 -3.92 11.34 -6.96
C LYS A 109 -2.60 10.82 -7.51
N ILE A 110 -1.49 11.44 -7.13
CA ILE A 110 -0.15 10.99 -7.51
C ILE A 110 0.13 9.59 -6.92
N ALA A 111 -0.17 9.37 -5.64
CA ALA A 111 0.00 8.06 -4.99
C ALA A 111 -0.88 6.98 -5.65
N ALA A 112 -2.14 7.29 -5.96
CA ALA A 112 -3.06 6.37 -6.65
C ALA A 112 -2.54 6.01 -8.05
N GLU A 113 -2.10 6.99 -8.83
CA GLU A 113 -1.61 6.78 -10.18
C GLU A 113 -0.26 6.05 -10.21
N PHE A 114 0.62 6.34 -9.26
CA PHE A 114 1.84 5.57 -9.03
C PHE A 114 1.50 4.09 -8.78
N SER A 115 0.57 3.82 -7.87
CA SER A 115 0.14 2.44 -7.53
C SER A 115 -0.46 1.73 -8.74
N ARG A 116 -1.33 2.42 -9.50
CA ARG A 116 -1.92 1.90 -10.73
C ARG A 116 -0.85 1.51 -11.76
N LYS A 117 0.13 2.38 -12.00
CA LYS A 117 1.25 2.12 -12.91
C LYS A 117 2.14 1.00 -12.41
N PHE A 118 2.45 0.98 -11.11
CA PHE A 118 3.27 -0.04 -10.48
C PHE A 118 2.63 -1.42 -10.67
N PHE A 119 1.37 -1.60 -10.30
CA PHE A 119 0.70 -2.90 -10.42
C PHE A 119 0.13 -3.20 -11.81
N GLY A 120 0.13 -2.22 -12.73
CA GLY A 120 -0.36 -2.39 -14.09
C GLY A 120 -1.87 -2.64 -14.18
N GLY A 121 -2.66 -2.04 -13.27
CA GLY A 121 -4.09 -2.24 -13.16
C GLY A 121 -4.94 -1.03 -13.53
N LYS A 122 -6.20 -1.05 -13.09
CA LYS A 122 -7.18 0.04 -13.20
C LYS A 122 -7.66 0.43 -11.80
N ILE A 123 -7.75 1.73 -11.54
CA ILE A 123 -8.33 2.26 -10.31
C ILE A 123 -9.85 2.04 -10.38
N VAL A 124 -10.39 1.34 -9.38
CA VAL A 124 -11.84 1.11 -9.22
C VAL A 124 -12.39 1.97 -8.09
N THR A 125 -11.66 2.08 -7.00
CA THR A 125 -11.98 2.94 -5.85
C THR A 125 -10.76 3.79 -5.52
N SER A 126 -10.97 5.07 -5.25
CA SER A 126 -9.94 5.97 -4.70
C SER A 126 -10.63 6.95 -3.75
N LYS A 127 -10.60 6.64 -2.45
CA LYS A 127 -11.27 7.43 -1.41
C LYS A 127 -10.24 8.03 -0.47
N VAL A 128 -10.34 9.34 -0.27
CA VAL A 128 -9.54 10.05 0.72
C VAL A 128 -10.35 10.23 2.00
N VAL A 129 -9.75 9.88 3.13
CA VAL A 129 -10.30 10.09 4.47
C VAL A 129 -9.36 10.99 5.26
N ILE A 130 -9.90 12.08 5.81
CA ILE A 130 -9.16 12.93 6.74
C ILE A 130 -9.28 12.34 8.14
N ARG A 131 -8.13 12.06 8.78
CA ARG A 131 -8.04 11.42 10.09
C ARG A 131 -7.88 12.52 11.14
N LYS A 132 -8.94 12.80 11.90
CA LYS A 132 -9.00 13.87 12.90
C LYS A 132 -8.49 13.39 14.24
#